data_AF-A0A1Q6UYF4-F1
#
_entry.id   AF-A0A1Q6UYF4-F1
#
_cell.length_a   1.000
_cell.length_b   1.000
_cell.length_c   1.000
_cell.angle_alpha   90.00
_cell.angle_beta   90.00
_cell.angle_gamma   90.00
#
_symmetry.space_group_name_H-M   'P 1'
#
loop_
_entity.id
_entity.type
_entity.pdbx_description
1 polymer ?
#
loop_
_entity_poly.entity_id
_entity_poly.type
_entity_poly.pdbx_seq_one_letter_code
_entity_poly.pdbx_strand_id
1 'polypeptide(L)'
;MKTAYLIFSYLCDICKERFGFEPHPVVFGNINSKIVQISQAPSATVYQTLKPFTDLSGKKLKYDWYKISDETFYNFNNFYITSLAHCYPGKDKNGNDRVPPKVCYEKWVKKEIEYVNNELYIVIGSKAAKVFFPREKFNNLVFKNNYINGKLTIVLPHPSPLNIKWFKDHPEFMNERIYEVRNIINKTLDLN
;
A
#
# COMPACT_ATOMS: atom_id res chain seq x y z
N MET A 1 -3.98 -24.30 2.08
CA MET A 1 -2.82 -23.80 1.30
C MET A 1 -2.68 -22.28 1.31
N LYS A 2 -3.70 -21.48 0.91
CA LYS A 2 -3.59 -20.01 0.84
C LYS A 2 -3.23 -19.35 2.18
N THR A 3 -3.90 -19.71 3.28
CA THR A 3 -3.62 -19.17 4.61
C THR A 3 -2.19 -19.47 5.09
N ALA A 4 -1.70 -20.69 4.87
CA ALA A 4 -0.34 -21.07 5.23
C ALA A 4 0.71 -20.25 4.44
N TYR A 5 0.45 -19.96 3.17
CA TYR A 5 1.33 -19.12 2.34
C TYR A 5 1.49 -17.71 2.90
N LEU A 6 0.38 -17.11 3.37
CA LEU A 6 0.41 -15.82 4.05
C LEU A 6 1.22 -15.91 5.34
N ILE A 7 1.00 -16.94 6.17
CA ILE A 7 1.74 -17.15 7.42
C ILE A 7 3.25 -17.24 7.19
N PHE A 8 3.70 -17.94 6.14
CA PHE A 8 5.14 -18.06 5.86
C PHE A 8 5.80 -16.76 5.41
N SER A 9 5.06 -15.81 4.83
CA SER A 9 5.64 -14.53 4.42
C SER A 9 6.01 -13.64 5.61
N TYR A 10 5.38 -13.85 6.78
CA TYR A 10 5.72 -13.18 8.04
C TYR A 10 7.05 -13.62 8.65
N LEU A 11 7.52 -14.83 8.31
CA LEU A 11 8.74 -15.42 8.87
C LEU A 11 9.94 -15.31 7.92
N CYS A 12 9.80 -14.56 6.84
CA CYS A 12 10.81 -14.48 5.79
C CYS A 12 12.05 -13.68 6.23
N ASP A 13 13.23 -14.29 6.10
CA ASP A 13 14.53 -13.70 6.45
C ASP A 13 15.50 -13.54 5.26
N ILE A 14 15.08 -13.87 4.03
CA ILE A 14 15.88 -13.87 2.78
C ILE A 14 16.74 -12.62 2.59
N CYS A 15 16.28 -11.45 3.08
CA CYS A 15 16.97 -10.17 2.88
C CYS A 15 17.91 -9.75 4.02
N LYS A 16 18.08 -10.57 5.06
CA LYS A 16 18.83 -10.22 6.28
C LYS A 16 20.26 -9.74 5.99
N GLU A 17 21.03 -10.51 5.23
CA GLU A 17 22.41 -10.13 4.84
C GLU A 17 22.44 -8.83 4.04
N ARG A 18 21.50 -8.63 3.12
CA ARG A 18 21.40 -7.42 2.29
C ARG A 18 21.10 -6.17 3.10
N PHE A 19 20.25 -6.30 4.11
CA PHE A 19 19.88 -5.17 4.97
C PHE A 19 20.98 -4.86 5.98
N GLY A 20 21.69 -5.88 6.47
CA GLY A 20 22.64 -5.75 7.57
C GLY A 20 21.96 -5.57 8.93
N PHE A 21 20.66 -5.87 9.01
CA PHE A 21 19.84 -5.87 10.23
C PHE A 21 18.68 -6.86 10.08
N GLU A 22 17.99 -7.14 11.19
CA GLU A 22 16.90 -8.12 11.22
C GLU A 22 15.71 -7.68 10.34
N PRO A 23 15.26 -8.48 9.36
CA PRO A 23 14.07 -8.17 8.60
C PRO A 23 12.82 -8.38 9.46
N HIS A 24 11.90 -7.41 9.39
CA HIS A 24 10.56 -7.52 9.98
C HIS A 24 9.51 -7.39 8.88
N PRO A 25 9.01 -8.52 8.32
CA PRO A 25 7.92 -8.49 7.34
C PRO A 25 6.64 -7.93 7.98
N VAL A 26 6.08 -6.90 7.36
CA VAL A 26 4.81 -6.26 7.78
C VAL A 26 3.78 -6.47 6.68
N VAL A 27 2.80 -7.32 6.99
CA VAL A 27 1.59 -7.56 6.19
C VAL A 27 0.41 -7.61 7.16
N PHE A 28 -0.75 -7.10 6.76
CA PHE A 28 -1.92 -7.03 7.62
C PHE A 28 -3.14 -7.42 6.80
N GLY A 29 -4.03 -8.27 7.31
CA GLY A 29 -5.24 -8.65 6.57
C GLY A 29 -5.53 -10.13 6.66
N ASN A 30 -6.58 -10.54 5.96
CA ASN A 30 -6.88 -11.93 5.73
C ASN A 30 -7.32 -12.15 4.27
N ILE A 31 -7.60 -13.40 3.90
CA ILE A 31 -7.94 -13.76 2.52
C ILE A 31 -9.27 -13.16 2.04
N ASN A 32 -10.13 -12.72 2.95
CA ASN A 32 -11.46 -12.18 2.69
C ASN A 32 -11.51 -10.65 2.85
N SER A 33 -10.36 -9.97 2.97
CA SER A 33 -10.37 -8.51 3.04
C SER A 33 -10.95 -7.90 1.76
N LYS A 34 -11.94 -6.99 1.91
CA LYS A 34 -12.62 -6.33 0.78
C LYS A 34 -11.69 -5.45 -0.05
N ILE A 35 -10.70 -4.81 0.58
CA ILE A 35 -9.73 -3.92 -0.06
C ILE A 35 -8.33 -4.48 0.08
N VAL A 36 -7.59 -4.60 -1.03
CA VAL A 36 -6.14 -4.83 -1.01
C VAL A 36 -5.43 -3.51 -1.23
N GLN A 37 -4.69 -3.05 -0.22
CA GLN A 37 -3.91 -1.81 -0.27
C GLN A 37 -2.41 -2.12 -0.40
N ILE A 38 -1.78 -1.60 -1.45
CA ILE A 38 -0.40 -1.92 -1.83
C ILE A 38 0.43 -0.64 -1.89
N SER A 39 1.47 -0.55 -1.06
CA SER A 39 2.46 0.52 -1.10
C SER A 39 3.84 0.02 -1.57
N GLN A 40 4.88 0.85 -1.48
CA GLN A 40 6.23 0.46 -1.88
C GLN A 40 6.88 -0.51 -0.87
N ALA A 41 7.04 -0.06 0.38
CA ALA A 41 7.65 -0.78 1.49
C ALA A 41 7.31 -0.05 2.81
N PRO A 42 7.45 -0.71 3.98
CA PRO A 42 7.34 -0.06 5.28
C PRO A 42 8.34 1.08 5.48
N SER A 43 7.97 2.07 6.30
CA SER A 43 8.87 3.12 6.79
C SER A 43 9.66 2.66 8.02
N ALA A 44 10.66 3.43 8.45
CA ALA A 44 11.39 3.17 9.69
C ALA A 44 10.46 3.16 10.93
N THR A 45 9.41 3.99 10.95
CA THR A 45 8.40 3.97 12.01
C THR A 45 7.63 2.67 11.99
N VAL A 46 7.18 2.20 10.82
CA VAL A 46 6.46 0.93 10.71
C VAL A 46 7.36 -0.27 11.06
N TYR A 47 8.66 -0.21 10.75
CA TYR A 47 9.63 -1.20 11.20
C TYR A 47 9.69 -1.32 12.72
N GLN A 48 9.59 -0.20 13.45
CA GLN A 48 9.61 -0.19 14.92
C GLN A 48 8.26 -0.60 15.53
N THR A 49 7.14 -0.17 14.93
CA THR A 49 5.79 -0.41 15.49
C THR A 49 5.17 -1.73 15.04
N LEU A 50 5.68 -2.31 13.95
CA LEU A 50 5.13 -3.47 13.24
C LEU A 50 3.66 -3.30 12.82
N LYS A 51 3.17 -2.06 12.81
CA LYS A 51 1.78 -1.73 12.48
C LYS A 51 1.78 -0.82 11.25
N PRO A 52 1.12 -1.21 10.14
CA PRO A 52 1.18 -0.46 8.91
C PRO A 52 0.49 0.90 9.04
N PHE A 53 0.98 1.92 8.33
CA PHE A 53 0.39 3.27 8.33
C PHE A 53 0.24 3.92 9.73
N THR A 54 1.20 3.70 10.63
CA THR A 54 1.30 4.42 11.92
C THR A 54 2.09 5.73 11.85
N ASP A 55 2.67 6.05 10.69
CA ASP A 55 3.43 7.29 10.48
C ASP A 55 2.52 8.46 10.02
N LEU A 56 3.12 9.63 9.78
CA LEU A 56 2.40 10.83 9.33
C LEU A 56 1.66 10.62 8.00
N SER A 57 2.23 9.81 7.11
CA SER A 57 1.60 9.47 5.83
C SER A 57 0.34 8.64 6.06
N GLY A 58 0.39 7.70 7.01
CA GLY A 58 -0.78 6.94 7.45
C GLY A 58 -1.87 7.77 8.14
N LYS A 59 -1.50 8.75 8.97
CA LYS A 59 -2.48 9.67 9.57
C LYS A 59 -3.25 10.45 8.50
N LYS A 60 -2.53 11.04 7.54
CA LYS A 60 -3.13 11.76 6.41
C LYS A 60 -4.01 10.84 5.57
N LEU A 61 -3.55 9.63 5.29
CA LEU A 61 -4.32 8.66 4.51
C LEU A 61 -5.65 8.29 5.19
N LYS A 62 -5.61 7.94 6.48
CA LYS A 62 -6.80 7.44 7.19
C LYS A 62 -7.77 8.56 7.53
N TYR A 63 -7.28 9.62 8.14
CA TYR A 63 -8.14 10.63 8.77
C TYR A 63 -8.49 11.77 7.82
N ASP A 64 -7.59 12.16 6.92
CA ASP A 64 -7.85 13.25 5.98
C ASP A 64 -8.41 12.72 4.66
N TRP A 65 -7.81 11.67 4.12
CA TRP A 65 -8.13 11.16 2.78
C TRP A 65 -9.30 10.20 2.79
N TYR A 66 -9.23 9.10 3.54
CA TYR A 66 -10.33 8.13 3.61
C TYR A 66 -11.44 8.58 4.56
N LYS A 67 -11.10 9.40 5.56
CA LYS A 67 -12.00 9.82 6.64
C LYS A 67 -12.66 8.65 7.37
N ILE A 68 -11.86 7.61 7.66
CA ILE A 68 -12.31 6.43 8.41
C ILE A 68 -11.53 6.28 9.71
N SER A 69 -12.16 5.60 10.68
CA SER A 69 -11.56 5.33 11.99
C SER A 69 -10.45 4.27 11.89
N ASP A 70 -9.65 4.18 12.95
CA ASP A 70 -8.68 3.09 13.10
C ASP A 70 -9.36 1.72 13.17
N GLU A 71 -10.54 1.62 13.78
CA GLU A 71 -11.32 0.38 13.83
C GLU A 71 -11.69 -0.10 12.42
N THR A 72 -12.19 0.81 11.58
CA THR A 72 -12.51 0.49 10.18
C THR A 72 -11.26 0.13 9.37
N PHE A 73 -10.17 0.90 9.52
CA PHE A 73 -8.95 0.72 8.74
C PHE A 73 -8.17 -0.55 9.14
N TYR A 74 -8.14 -0.87 10.43
CA TYR A 74 -7.49 -2.06 10.97
C TYR A 74 -8.48 -3.21 11.23
N ASN A 75 -9.61 -3.25 10.53
CA ASN A 75 -10.43 -4.45 10.47
C ASN A 75 -9.87 -5.40 9.39
N PHE A 76 -9.52 -6.63 9.78
CA PHE A 76 -8.97 -7.62 8.85
C PHE A 76 -9.91 -8.01 7.70
N ASN A 77 -11.23 -7.85 7.86
CA ASN A 77 -12.19 -8.07 6.78
C ASN A 77 -12.31 -6.87 5.84
N ASN A 78 -11.80 -5.70 6.23
CA ASN A 78 -11.85 -4.49 5.41
C ASN A 78 -10.58 -4.36 4.57
N PHE A 79 -9.40 -4.44 5.19
CA PHE A 79 -8.13 -4.17 4.52
C PHE A 79 -7.14 -5.33 4.62
N TYR A 80 -6.63 -5.73 3.46
CA TYR A 80 -5.37 -6.43 3.29
C TYR A 80 -4.30 -5.40 2.91
N ILE A 81 -3.50 -4.97 3.88
CA ILE A 81 -2.45 -3.99 3.73
C ILE A 81 -1.12 -4.71 3.51
N THR A 82 -0.54 -4.50 2.34
CA THR A 82 0.77 -5.03 1.97
C THR A 82 1.58 -3.98 1.21
N SER A 83 2.74 -4.38 0.73
CA SER A 83 3.67 -3.56 -0.03
C SER A 83 4.43 -4.40 -1.04
N LEU A 84 5.10 -3.77 -2.02
CA LEU A 84 5.95 -4.50 -2.96
C LEU A 84 7.12 -5.24 -2.29
N ALA A 85 7.50 -4.83 -1.07
CA ALA A 85 8.33 -5.64 -0.20
C ALA A 85 7.94 -5.42 1.26
N HIS A 86 7.74 -6.52 1.97
CA HIS A 86 7.20 -6.51 3.34
C HIS A 86 8.12 -5.89 4.38
N CYS A 87 9.41 -5.69 4.09
CA CYS A 87 10.38 -5.18 5.07
C CYS A 87 10.85 -3.77 4.73
N TYR A 88 11.07 -2.96 5.76
CA TYR A 88 11.77 -1.69 5.62
C TYR A 88 13.19 -1.91 5.07
N PRO A 89 13.58 -1.26 3.95
CA PRO A 89 14.82 -1.57 3.27
C PRO A 89 16.04 -0.79 3.80
N GLY A 90 15.88 0.02 4.86
CA GLY A 90 16.92 0.90 5.38
C GLY A 90 17.04 2.23 4.63
N LYS A 91 17.92 3.12 5.12
CA LYS A 91 18.25 4.40 4.47
C LYS A 91 19.45 4.29 3.54
N ASP A 92 19.42 5.05 2.45
CA ASP A 92 20.61 5.34 1.64
C ASP A 92 21.47 6.43 2.30
N LYS A 93 22.62 6.73 1.70
CA LYS A 93 23.57 7.75 2.17
C LYS A 93 22.99 9.17 2.24
N ASN A 94 21.87 9.42 1.56
CA ASN A 94 21.20 10.72 1.50
C ASN A 94 19.99 10.77 2.45
N GLY A 95 19.76 9.74 3.27
CA GLY A 95 18.63 9.66 4.20
C GLY A 95 17.29 9.25 3.56
N ASN A 96 17.28 8.88 2.27
CA ASN A 96 16.08 8.38 1.61
C ASN A 96 15.92 6.88 1.86
N ASP A 97 14.68 6.39 1.84
CA ASP A 97 14.45 4.96 1.92
C ASP A 97 15.03 4.28 0.67
N ARG A 98 15.81 3.21 0.89
CA ARG A 98 16.37 2.41 -0.21
C ARG A 98 15.25 1.83 -1.07
N VAL A 99 15.59 1.50 -2.32
CA VAL A 99 14.68 0.71 -3.16
C VAL A 99 14.63 -0.71 -2.59
N PRO A 100 13.44 -1.24 -2.28
CA PRO A 100 13.33 -2.58 -1.74
C PRO A 100 13.75 -3.64 -2.77
N PRO A 101 14.26 -4.78 -2.31
CA PRO A 101 14.69 -5.85 -3.18
C PRO A 101 13.50 -6.53 -3.88
N LYS A 102 13.63 -6.81 -5.19
CA LYS A 102 12.58 -7.47 -5.99
C LYS A 102 12.22 -8.88 -5.50
N VAL A 103 13.15 -9.55 -4.80
CA VAL A 103 12.97 -10.93 -4.34
C VAL A 103 11.73 -11.10 -3.47
N CYS A 104 11.37 -10.09 -2.65
CA CYS A 104 10.17 -10.17 -1.82
C CYS A 104 8.89 -10.18 -2.67
N TYR A 105 8.85 -9.34 -3.71
CA TYR A 105 7.73 -9.29 -4.64
C TYR A 105 7.54 -10.61 -5.39
N GLU A 106 8.63 -11.13 -5.94
CA GLU A 106 8.64 -12.37 -6.74
C GLU A 106 8.33 -13.60 -5.87
N LYS A 107 8.87 -13.62 -4.65
CA LYS A 107 8.69 -14.74 -3.73
C LYS A 107 7.32 -14.75 -3.08
N TRP A 108 6.77 -13.60 -2.70
CA TRP A 108 5.57 -13.49 -1.87
C TRP A 108 4.46 -12.69 -2.55
N VAL A 109 4.65 -11.38 -2.67
CA VAL A 109 3.59 -10.38 -2.95
C VAL A 109 2.79 -10.74 -4.19
N LYS A 110 3.44 -11.15 -5.28
CA LYS A 110 2.76 -11.47 -6.55
C LYS A 110 1.66 -12.52 -6.38
N LYS A 111 1.89 -13.56 -5.57
CA LYS A 111 0.86 -14.59 -5.30
C LYS A 111 -0.14 -14.14 -4.24
N GLU A 112 0.29 -13.37 -3.24
CA GLU A 112 -0.62 -12.89 -2.20
C GLU A 112 -1.77 -12.06 -2.79
N ILE A 113 -1.47 -11.12 -3.67
CA ILE A 113 -2.48 -10.23 -4.30
C ILE A 113 -3.47 -10.99 -5.19
N GLU A 114 -3.10 -12.17 -5.70
CA GLU A 114 -3.98 -13.06 -6.47
C GLU A 114 -4.84 -13.95 -5.55
N TYR A 115 -4.39 -14.18 -4.31
CA TYR A 115 -5.06 -15.05 -3.37
C TYR A 115 -6.17 -14.34 -2.60
N VAL A 116 -6.01 -13.06 -2.28
CA VAL A 116 -7.03 -12.28 -1.57
C VAL A 116 -8.28 -12.11 -2.43
N ASN A 117 -9.44 -12.46 -1.87
CA ASN A 117 -10.74 -12.32 -2.51
C ASN A 117 -11.30 -10.90 -2.33
N ASN A 118 -10.52 -9.90 -2.72
CA ASN A 118 -10.90 -8.50 -2.60
C ASN A 118 -11.87 -8.05 -3.70
N GLU A 119 -12.51 -6.92 -3.49
CA GLU A 119 -13.36 -6.22 -4.46
C GLU A 119 -12.63 -5.04 -5.09
N LEU A 120 -11.76 -4.39 -4.30
CA LEU A 120 -11.04 -3.18 -4.67
C LEU A 120 -9.54 -3.32 -4.42
N TYR A 121 -8.73 -2.83 -5.36
CA TYR A 121 -7.31 -2.56 -5.12
C TYR A 121 -7.09 -1.06 -4.91
N ILE A 122 -6.21 -0.72 -3.96
CA ILE A 122 -5.66 0.62 -3.80
C ILE A 122 -4.14 0.55 -3.89
N VAL A 123 -3.56 1.22 -4.88
CA VAL A 123 -2.11 1.25 -5.10
C VAL A 123 -1.56 2.64 -4.77
N ILE A 124 -0.63 2.72 -3.82
CA ILE A 124 -0.15 3.99 -3.27
C ILE A 124 1.28 4.28 -3.72
N GLY A 125 1.43 5.40 -4.41
CA GLY A 125 2.72 5.94 -4.86
C GLY A 125 3.17 5.41 -6.22
N SER A 126 4.00 6.20 -6.89
CA SER A 126 4.45 5.96 -8.26
C SER A 126 5.25 4.67 -8.43
N LYS A 127 6.06 4.31 -7.43
CA LYS A 127 6.86 3.08 -7.45
C LYS A 127 5.98 1.84 -7.41
N ALA A 128 4.93 1.84 -6.60
CA ALA A 128 3.96 0.75 -6.55
C ALA A 128 3.16 0.67 -7.87
N ALA A 129 2.63 1.82 -8.32
CA ALA A 129 1.87 1.92 -9.56
C ALA A 129 2.65 1.42 -10.79
N LYS A 130 3.95 1.71 -10.88
CA LYS A 130 4.81 1.28 -12.01
C LYS A 130 4.91 -0.24 -12.16
N VAL A 131 4.76 -1.02 -11.08
CA VAL A 131 4.79 -2.49 -11.16
C VAL A 131 3.53 -3.02 -11.86
N PHE A 132 2.37 -2.43 -11.56
CA PHE A 132 1.09 -2.87 -12.12
C PHE A 132 0.78 -2.23 -13.48
N PHE A 133 1.27 -1.01 -13.72
CA PHE A 133 0.98 -0.22 -14.92
C PHE A 133 2.28 0.34 -15.53
N PRO A 134 3.19 -0.53 -16.04
CA PRO A 134 4.54 -0.12 -16.44
C PRO A 134 4.61 0.83 -17.64
N ARG A 135 3.53 0.92 -18.44
CA ARG A 135 3.45 1.73 -19.67
C ARG A 135 2.64 3.01 -19.51
N GLU A 136 2.10 3.26 -18.31
CA GLU A 136 1.19 4.37 -18.05
C GLU A 136 1.89 5.50 -17.29
N LYS A 137 1.50 6.74 -17.59
CA LYS A 137 1.98 7.90 -16.83
C LYS A 137 1.30 7.94 -15.47
N PHE A 138 2.09 8.17 -14.42
CA PHE A 138 1.58 8.14 -13.04
C PHE A 138 0.39 9.09 -12.80
N ASN A 139 0.44 10.32 -13.31
CA ASN A 139 -0.66 11.27 -13.12
C ASN A 139 -1.95 10.78 -13.78
N ASN A 140 -1.87 10.19 -14.98
CA ASN A 140 -3.04 9.61 -15.66
C ASN A 140 -3.67 8.51 -14.80
N LEU A 141 -2.86 7.67 -14.15
CA LEU A 141 -3.34 6.61 -13.27
C LEU A 141 -4.10 7.16 -12.06
N VAL A 142 -3.63 8.26 -11.47
CA VAL A 142 -4.25 8.87 -10.27
C VAL A 142 -5.67 9.38 -10.58
N PHE A 143 -5.87 9.95 -11.76
CA PHE A 143 -7.11 10.61 -12.16
C PHE A 143 -8.08 9.74 -12.97
N LYS A 144 -7.83 8.44 -13.08
CA LYS A 144 -8.74 7.50 -13.75
C LYS A 144 -9.01 6.26 -12.91
N ASN A 145 -10.08 5.55 -13.27
CA ASN A 145 -10.30 4.20 -12.78
C ASN A 145 -9.42 3.23 -13.56
N ASN A 146 -8.67 2.40 -12.84
CA ASN A 146 -7.78 1.39 -13.41
C ASN A 146 -8.28 0.00 -13.04
N TYR A 147 -7.64 -1.03 -13.59
CA TYR A 147 -8.04 -2.41 -13.33
C TYR A 147 -6.82 -3.34 -13.20
N ILE A 148 -6.83 -4.16 -12.16
CA ILE A 148 -5.90 -5.27 -11.93
C ILE A 148 -6.73 -6.52 -11.80
N ASN A 149 -6.44 -7.55 -12.60
CA ASN A 149 -7.18 -8.82 -12.62
C ASN A 149 -8.70 -8.63 -12.79
N GLY A 150 -9.12 -7.66 -13.60
CA GLY A 150 -10.53 -7.32 -13.82
C GLY A 150 -11.22 -6.57 -12.67
N LYS A 151 -10.54 -6.31 -11.56
CA LYS A 151 -11.09 -5.60 -10.40
C LYS A 151 -10.72 -4.12 -10.41
N LEU A 152 -11.64 -3.28 -9.94
CA LEU A 152 -11.42 -1.83 -9.84
C LEU A 152 -10.14 -1.56 -9.03
N THR A 153 -9.32 -0.65 -9.54
CA THR A 153 -8.04 -0.25 -8.94
C THR A 153 -7.95 1.26 -8.91
N ILE A 154 -7.81 1.80 -7.70
CA ILE A 154 -7.55 3.21 -7.46
C ILE A 154 -6.05 3.40 -7.22
N VAL A 155 -5.44 4.31 -7.97
CA VAL A 155 -4.04 4.70 -7.77
C VAL A 155 -4.02 6.02 -7.03
N LEU A 156 -3.25 6.11 -5.94
CA LEU A 156 -3.12 7.32 -5.14
C LEU A 156 -1.67 7.83 -5.16
N PRO A 157 -1.45 9.17 -5.13
CA PRO A 157 -0.16 9.74 -4.75
C PRO A 157 0.20 9.28 -3.34
N HIS A 158 1.50 9.23 -3.03
CA HIS A 158 1.91 8.94 -1.65
C HIS A 158 1.58 10.15 -0.76
N PRO A 159 0.93 9.99 0.41
CA PRO A 159 0.56 11.10 1.30
C PRO A 159 1.73 11.73 2.07
N SER A 160 2.95 11.65 1.53
CA SER A 160 4.16 12.19 2.17
C SER A 160 4.25 13.71 2.00
N PRO A 161 4.76 14.46 3.01
CA PRO A 161 5.06 15.88 2.86
C PRO A 161 6.05 16.17 1.72
N LEU A 162 6.88 15.19 1.32
CA LEU A 162 7.80 15.33 0.18
C LEU A 162 7.07 15.58 -1.15
N ASN A 163 5.78 15.26 -1.24
CA ASN A 163 4.98 15.45 -2.45
C ASN A 163 4.25 16.79 -2.51
N ILE A 164 4.60 17.77 -1.65
CA ILE A 164 3.90 19.07 -1.60
C ILE A 164 3.84 19.78 -2.95
N LYS A 165 4.92 19.71 -3.75
CA LYS A 165 4.94 20.30 -5.09
C LYS A 165 3.92 19.63 -6.00
N TRP A 166 3.86 18.30 -6.00
CA TRP A 166 2.89 17.56 -6.82
C TRP A 166 1.45 17.96 -6.50
N PHE A 167 1.11 18.12 -5.21
CA PHE A 167 -0.23 18.57 -4.80
C PHE A 167 -0.54 20.03 -5.18
N LYS A 168 0.48 20.89 -5.25
CA LYS A 168 0.31 22.26 -5.76
C LYS A 168 0.09 22.28 -7.27
N ASP A 169 0.78 21.40 -7.99
CA ASP A 169 0.68 21.28 -9.44
C ASP A 169 -0.62 20.55 -9.87
N HIS A 170 -1.24 19.78 -8.98
CA HIS A 170 -2.46 18.98 -9.22
C HIS A 170 -3.51 19.17 -8.09
N PRO A 171 -4.03 20.39 -7.88
CA PRO A 171 -4.98 20.67 -6.81
C PRO A 171 -6.30 19.89 -6.92
N GLU A 172 -6.69 19.49 -8.13
CA GLU A 172 -7.88 18.68 -8.43
C GLU A 172 -7.87 17.33 -7.70
N PHE A 173 -6.69 16.82 -7.31
CA PHE A 173 -6.63 15.62 -6.46
C PHE A 173 -7.37 15.82 -5.13
N MET A 174 -7.08 16.93 -4.45
CA MET A 174 -7.67 17.23 -3.14
C MET A 174 -9.06 17.84 -3.25
N ASN A 175 -9.34 18.56 -4.35
CA ASN A 175 -10.60 19.27 -4.54
C ASN A 175 -11.71 18.38 -5.13
N GLU A 176 -11.36 17.32 -5.86
CA GLU A 176 -12.34 16.51 -6.60
C GLU A 176 -12.07 15.02 -6.41
N ARG A 177 -10.90 14.52 -6.87
CA ARG A 177 -10.63 13.08 -6.95
C ARG A 177 -10.74 12.38 -5.60
N ILE A 178 -10.30 13.01 -4.52
CA ILE A 178 -10.35 12.37 -3.19
C ILE A 178 -11.79 12.11 -2.71
N TYR A 179 -12.77 12.90 -3.13
CA TYR A 179 -14.18 12.68 -2.79
C TYR A 179 -14.74 11.45 -3.50
N GLU A 180 -14.39 11.25 -4.77
CA GLU A 180 -14.72 10.02 -5.50
C GLU A 180 -14.09 8.79 -4.84
N VAL A 181 -12.82 8.89 -4.45
CA VAL A 181 -12.10 7.81 -3.77
C VAL A 181 -12.78 7.45 -2.44
N ARG A 182 -13.19 8.44 -1.64
CA ARG A 182 -13.95 8.21 -0.41
C ARG A 182 -15.24 7.46 -0.67
N ASN A 183 -16.02 7.88 -1.67
CA ASN A 183 -17.28 7.22 -2.00
C ASN A 183 -17.06 5.76 -2.43
N ILE A 184 -16.01 5.49 -3.21
CA ILE A 184 -15.64 4.13 -3.63
C ILE A 184 -15.25 3.28 -2.42
N ILE A 185 -14.44 3.82 -1.51
CA ILE A 185 -14.04 3.12 -0.27
C ILE A 185 -15.26 2.85 0.61
N ASN A 186 -16.09 3.85 0.87
CA ASN A 186 -17.27 3.70 1.71
C ASN A 186 -18.22 2.64 1.15
N LYS A 187 -18.50 2.70 -0.16
CA LYS A 187 -19.32 1.69 -0.84
C LYS A 187 -18.71 0.29 -0.73
N THR A 188 -17.40 0.16 -0.93
CA THR A 188 -16.72 -1.15 -0.82
C THR A 188 -16.76 -1.68 0.61
N LEU A 189 -16.72 -0.81 1.61
CA LEU A 189 -16.73 -1.19 3.02
C LEU A 189 -18.14 -1.30 3.61
N ASP A 190 -19.19 -1.06 2.83
CA ASP A 190 -20.58 -0.93 3.29
C ASP A 190 -20.73 0.10 4.42
N LEU A 191 -20.00 1.21 4.31
CA LEU A 191 -20.12 2.36 5.19
C LEU A 191 -21.16 3.32 4.59
N ASN A 192 -22.16 3.68 5.40
CA ASN A 192 -23.24 4.61 5.03
C ASN A 192 -22.70 5.96 4.54
#